data_AF-A0AAV4RF78-F1
#
_entry.id   AF-A0AAV4RF78-F1
#
_cell.length_a   1.000
_cell.length_b   1.000
_cell.length_c   1.000
_cell.angle_alpha   90.00
_cell.angle_beta   90.00
_cell.angle_gamma   90.00
#
_symmetry.space_group_name_H-M   'P 1'
#
loop_
_entity.id
_entity.type
_entity.pdbx_description
1 polymer ?
#
loop_
_entity_poly.entity_id
_entity_poly.type
_entity_poly.pdbx_seq_one_letter_code
_entity_poly.pdbx_strand_id
1 'polypeptide(L)'
;MLKIFEPNNVLYICTCGAERPITKVYFCRHCSSLRCGECVSHEVDSHYCQNCLEYMPSPEARLKKNKCSNCFDCPSCMHTLSTRATSAQVPNPEDATKTMPKKVYYLICGFCRWTSRDVGIPDQATASGGWQEAENPHSKKE
;
A
#
# COMPACT_ATOMS: atom_id res chain seq x y z
N MET A 1 1.35 19.27 4.98
CA MET A 1 2.31 20.15 5.71
C MET A 1 3.30 20.84 4.77
N LEU A 2 2.90 21.21 3.53
CA LEU A 2 3.78 21.89 2.54
C LEU A 2 3.38 23.36 2.26
N LYS A 3 2.16 23.77 2.61
CA LYS A 3 1.61 25.07 2.19
C LYS A 3 2.29 26.30 2.81
N ILE A 4 3.02 26.17 3.92
CA ILE A 4 3.71 27.31 4.56
C ILE A 4 4.99 27.68 3.79
N PHE A 5 5.64 26.72 3.14
CA PHE A 5 6.93 26.90 2.45
C PHE A 5 6.83 26.83 0.92
N GLU A 6 5.61 26.89 0.36
CA GLU A 6 5.37 27.04 -1.07
C GLU A 6 4.89 28.47 -1.39
N PRO A 7 5.77 29.50 -1.29
CA PRO A 7 5.38 30.85 -1.65
C PRO A 7 5.13 30.92 -3.15
N ASN A 8 3.86 30.99 -3.54
CA ASN A 8 3.43 31.24 -4.92
C ASN A 8 3.44 32.74 -5.28
N ASN A 9 4.12 33.56 -4.48
CA ASN A 9 4.16 35.01 -4.63
C ASN A 9 5.22 35.46 -5.66
N VAL A 10 6.26 34.64 -5.87
CA VAL A 10 7.33 34.88 -6.84
C VAL A 10 7.45 33.66 -7.73
N LEU A 11 7.28 33.87 -9.04
CA LEU A 11 7.30 32.82 -10.04
C LEU A 11 8.49 33.02 -10.98
N TYR A 12 8.98 31.91 -11.51
CA TYR A 12 10.05 31.84 -12.49
C TYR A 12 9.49 31.29 -13.79
N ILE A 13 10.00 31.79 -14.91
CA ILE A 13 9.54 31.41 -16.24
C ILE A 13 10.45 30.27 -16.75
N CYS A 14 9.83 29.12 -17.02
CA CYS A 14 10.47 28.02 -17.74
C CYS A 14 10.64 28.38 -19.22
N THR A 15 11.56 27.72 -19.93
CA THR A 15 11.73 27.84 -21.39
C THR A 15 10.46 27.57 -22.22
N CYS A 16 9.47 26.87 -21.67
CA CYS A 16 8.19 26.64 -22.33
C CYS A 16 7.16 27.76 -22.09
N GLY A 17 7.52 28.81 -21.34
CA GLY A 17 6.63 29.91 -20.95
C GLY A 17 5.82 29.66 -19.67
N ALA A 18 5.87 28.46 -19.08
CA ALA A 18 5.17 28.18 -17.83
C ALA A 18 5.79 28.92 -16.63
N GLU A 19 4.94 29.56 -15.83
CA GLU A 19 5.31 30.20 -14.57
C GLU A 19 5.17 29.22 -13.41
N ARG A 20 6.26 29.00 -12.66
CA ARG A 20 6.31 28.06 -11.53
C ARG A 20 7.12 28.66 -10.37
N PRO A 21 6.80 28.37 -9.10
CA PRO A 21 7.64 28.77 -7.98
C PRO A 21 9.00 28.06 -8.04
N ILE A 22 10.03 28.65 -7.41
CA ILE A 22 11.39 28.09 -7.41
C ILE A 22 11.45 26.64 -6.90
N THR A 23 10.53 26.25 -6.01
CA THR A 23 10.42 24.90 -5.42
C THR A 23 9.87 23.84 -6.38
N LYS A 24 9.39 24.23 -7.57
CA LYS A 24 8.80 23.34 -8.59
C LYS A 24 9.52 23.42 -9.95
N VAL A 25 10.70 24.07 -9.99
CA VAL A 25 11.54 24.15 -11.19
C VAL A 25 12.89 23.49 -10.93
N TYR A 26 13.48 22.95 -11.98
CA TYR A 26 14.78 22.31 -11.98
C TYR A 26 15.76 23.15 -12.79
N PHE A 27 17.01 23.25 -12.32
CA PHE A 27 18.09 23.88 -13.08
C PHE A 27 18.85 22.82 -13.89
N CYS A 28 18.81 22.94 -15.22
CA CYS A 28 19.59 22.07 -16.09
C CYS A 28 21.01 22.61 -16.24
N ARG A 29 21.99 21.91 -15.64
CA ARG A 29 23.42 22.28 -15.72
C ARG A 29 24.01 22.22 -17.13
N HIS A 30 23.40 21.44 -18.04
CA HIS A 30 23.90 21.28 -19.41
C HIS A 30 23.47 22.42 -20.33
N CYS A 31 22.23 22.89 -20.19
CA CYS A 31 21.69 23.99 -20.99
C CYS A 31 21.83 25.35 -20.30
N SER A 32 22.20 25.38 -19.02
CA SER A 32 22.17 26.57 -18.15
C SER A 32 20.81 27.27 -18.17
N SER A 33 19.72 26.49 -18.14
CA SER A 33 18.34 27.00 -18.22
C SER A 33 17.40 26.29 -17.24
N LEU A 34 16.34 27.00 -16.82
CA LEU A 34 15.30 26.47 -15.94
C LEU A 34 14.29 25.60 -16.73
N ARG A 35 13.94 24.45 -16.15
CA ARG A 35 12.94 23.51 -16.69
C ARG A 35 11.89 23.22 -15.62
N CYS A 36 10.61 23.31 -15.98
CA CYS A 36 9.53 22.90 -15.09
C CYS A 36 9.38 21.38 -15.05
N GLY A 37 8.57 20.87 -14.13
CA GLY A 37 8.29 19.43 -14.00
C GLY A 37 7.68 18.79 -15.25
N GLU A 38 7.04 19.56 -16.12
CA GLU A 38 6.47 19.07 -17.39
C GLU A 38 7.46 19.08 -18.55
N CYS A 39 8.55 19.86 -18.45
CA CYS A 39 9.61 19.90 -19.47
C CYS A 39 10.70 18.86 -19.24
N VAL A 40 10.65 18.12 -18.13
CA VAL A 40 11.58 17.03 -17.81
C VAL A 40 10.89 15.68 -18.00
N SER A 41 11.67 14.64 -18.29
CA SER A 41 11.19 13.26 -18.29
C SER A 41 11.12 12.72 -16.85
N HIS A 42 10.09 11.93 -16.57
CA HIS A 42 9.92 11.24 -15.29
C HIS A 42 10.25 9.76 -15.49
N GLU A 43 11.07 9.22 -14.60
CA GLU A 43 11.49 7.82 -14.64
C GLU A 43 11.13 7.14 -13.32
N VAL A 44 10.80 5.85 -13.40
CA VAL A 44 10.48 5.03 -12.22
C VAL A 44 11.77 4.39 -11.73
N ASP A 45 12.26 4.84 -10.59
CA ASP A 45 13.49 4.33 -9.97
C ASP A 45 13.22 3.10 -9.07
N SER A 46 12.18 3.18 -8.21
CA SER A 46 11.90 2.15 -7.22
C SER A 46 10.40 1.99 -6.93
N HIS A 47 10.03 0.78 -6.51
CA HIS A 47 8.69 0.46 -6.01
C HIS A 47 8.80 0.15 -4.52
N TYR A 48 7.89 0.65 -3.70
CA TYR A 48 7.88 0.37 -2.27
C TYR A 48 6.45 0.41 -1.71
N CYS A 49 6.24 -0.26 -0.58
CA CYS A 49 4.97 -0.17 0.14
C CYS A 49 4.97 1.03 1.09
N GLN A 50 3.98 1.93 0.99
CA GLN A 50 3.85 3.09 1.87
C GLN A 50 3.66 2.75 3.36
N ASN A 51 3.15 1.55 3.66
CA ASN A 51 2.83 1.11 5.02
C ASN A 51 3.99 0.33 5.65
N CYS A 52 4.51 -0.63 4.88
CA CYS A 52 5.57 -1.52 5.31
C CYS A 52 6.98 -0.88 5.11
N LEU A 53 7.09 0.20 4.30
CA LEU A 53 8.33 0.87 3.86
C LEU A 53 9.36 -0.07 3.24
N GLU A 54 8.89 -1.20 2.73
CA GLU A 54 9.72 -2.24 2.13
C GLU A 54 9.86 -2.00 0.62
N TYR A 55 11.10 -2.09 0.15
CA TYR A 55 11.45 -2.00 -1.26
C TYR A 55 11.04 -3.28 -2.00
N MET A 56 10.48 -3.11 -3.21
CA MET A 56 10.12 -4.20 -4.11
C MET A 56 10.86 -4.02 -5.45
N PRO A 57 11.69 -4.99 -5.87
CA PRO A 57 12.30 -4.98 -7.19
C PRO A 57 11.25 -4.96 -8.30
N SER A 58 11.51 -4.27 -9.42
CA SER A 58 10.57 -4.11 -10.53
C SER A 58 10.00 -5.43 -11.11
N PRO A 59 10.78 -6.53 -11.26
CA PRO A 59 10.22 -7.81 -11.71
C PRO A 59 9.22 -8.40 -10.72
N GLU A 60 9.49 -8.28 -9.41
CA GLU A 60 8.61 -8.76 -8.35
C GLU A 60 7.35 -7.91 -8.27
N ALA A 61 7.48 -6.59 -8.36
CA ALA A 61 6.34 -5.67 -8.42
C ALA A 61 5.41 -6.04 -9.59
N ARG A 62 5.95 -6.32 -10.78
CA ARG A 62 5.16 -6.79 -11.93
C ARG A 62 4.44 -8.10 -11.63
N LEU A 63 5.12 -9.11 -11.06
CA LEU A 63 4.52 -10.40 -10.72
C LEU A 63 3.39 -10.26 -9.70
N LYS A 64 3.57 -9.41 -8.68
CA LYS A 64 2.61 -9.12 -7.63
C LYS A 64 1.58 -8.04 -8.00
N LYS A 65 1.53 -7.62 -9.27
CA LYS A 65 0.60 -6.59 -9.78
C LYS A 65 0.68 -5.27 -9.00
N ASN A 66 1.90 -4.85 -8.65
CA ASN A 66 2.21 -3.66 -7.86
C ASN A 66 1.56 -3.64 -6.46
N LYS A 67 1.32 -4.81 -5.87
CA LYS A 67 0.77 -4.95 -4.52
C LYS A 67 1.82 -5.44 -3.52
N CYS A 68 1.70 -4.96 -2.29
CA CYS A 68 2.39 -5.56 -1.15
C CYS A 68 1.68 -6.86 -0.74
N SER A 69 2.45 -7.87 -0.29
CA SER A 69 1.89 -9.15 0.17
C SER A 69 1.44 -9.14 1.65
N ASN A 70 1.88 -8.15 2.43
CA ASN A 70 1.69 -8.10 3.88
C ASN A 70 0.69 -7.03 4.33
N CYS A 71 0.57 -5.96 3.54
CA CYS A 71 -0.19 -4.77 3.86
C CYS A 71 -1.50 -4.79 3.05
N PHE A 72 -2.66 -4.61 3.70
CA PHE A 72 -4.00 -4.68 3.09
C PHE A 72 -4.78 -3.39 3.36
N ASP A 73 -5.64 -2.96 2.42
CA ASP A 73 -6.48 -1.78 2.60
C ASP A 73 -7.95 -2.16 2.83
N CYS A 74 -8.61 -1.39 3.70
CA CYS A 74 -10.00 -1.63 4.06
C CYS A 74 -10.93 -1.40 2.85
N PRO A 75 -11.80 -2.36 2.51
CA PRO A 75 -12.70 -2.20 1.35
C PRO A 75 -13.76 -1.10 1.54
N SER A 76 -14.01 -0.66 2.79
CA SER A 76 -15.02 0.35 3.09
C SER A 76 -14.49 1.79 3.09
N CYS A 77 -13.23 2.01 3.51
CA CYS A 77 -12.68 3.37 3.69
C CYS A 77 -11.26 3.56 3.16
N MET A 78 -10.66 2.54 2.55
CA MET A 78 -9.29 2.53 2.00
C MET A 78 -8.18 2.78 3.04
N HIS A 79 -8.50 2.82 4.33
CA HIS A 79 -7.50 2.87 5.38
C HIS A 79 -6.83 1.50 5.54
N THR A 80 -5.52 1.49 5.77
CA THR A 80 -4.76 0.26 5.94
C THR A 80 -5.24 -0.55 7.14
N LEU A 81 -5.46 -1.85 6.90
CA LEU A 81 -5.90 -2.82 7.89
C LEU A 81 -4.74 -3.23 8.79
N SER A 82 -5.08 -3.59 10.02
CA SER A 82 -4.15 -4.14 11.00
C SER A 82 -4.54 -5.58 11.35
N THR A 83 -3.54 -6.43 11.55
CA THR A 83 -3.75 -7.80 12.02
C THR A 83 -3.89 -7.79 13.55
N ARG A 84 -5.00 -8.32 14.07
CA ARG A 84 -5.23 -8.52 15.51
C ARG A 84 -5.22 -9.99 15.85
N ALA A 85 -4.55 -10.31 16.96
CA ALA A 85 -4.55 -11.66 17.53
C ALA A 85 -5.70 -11.81 18.54
N THR A 86 -6.30 -12.99 18.58
CA THR A 86 -7.23 -13.42 19.64
C THR A 86 -7.05 -14.91 19.93
N SER A 87 -7.70 -15.42 20.98
CA SER A 87 -7.73 -16.84 21.32
C SER A 87 -9.06 -17.45 20.92
N ALA A 88 -9.03 -18.47 20.06
CA ALA A 88 -10.19 -19.30 19.75
C ALA A 88 -10.06 -20.66 20.46
N GLN A 89 -11.16 -21.18 21.00
CA GLN A 89 -11.21 -22.53 21.54
C GLN A 89 -11.36 -23.52 20.38
N VAL A 90 -10.42 -24.43 20.24
CA VAL A 90 -10.44 -25.48 19.20
C VAL A 90 -10.34 -26.85 19.85
N PRO A 91 -10.94 -27.90 19.26
CA PRO A 91 -10.83 -29.26 19.77
C PRO A 91 -9.37 -29.69 19.89
N ASN A 92 -9.01 -30.32 21.01
CA ASN A 92 -7.68 -30.85 21.22
C ASN A 92 -7.46 -32.04 20.27
N PRO A 93 -6.39 -32.06 19.45
CA PRO A 93 -6.08 -33.18 18.56
C PRO A 93 -5.89 -34.52 19.29
N GLU A 94 -5.53 -34.51 20.57
CA GLU A 94 -5.34 -35.74 21.37
C GLU A 94 -6.62 -36.21 22.07
N ASP A 95 -7.57 -35.29 22.32
CA ASP A 95 -8.79 -35.57 23.07
C ASP A 95 -9.91 -34.64 22.61
N ALA A 96 -10.74 -35.12 21.67
CA ALA A 96 -11.81 -34.34 21.06
C ALA A 96 -12.87 -33.84 22.06
N THR A 97 -12.89 -34.35 23.30
CA THR A 97 -13.78 -33.88 24.36
C THR A 97 -13.28 -32.63 25.08
N LYS A 98 -12.01 -32.24 24.86
CA LYS A 98 -11.38 -31.07 25.47
C LYS A 98 -11.10 -30.01 24.42
N THR A 99 -11.32 -28.75 24.76
CA THR A 99 -10.90 -27.62 23.93
C THR A 99 -9.60 -27.03 24.46
N MET A 100 -8.76 -26.56 23.55
CA MET A 100 -7.55 -25.81 23.88
C MET A 100 -7.60 -24.42 23.23
N PRO A 101 -7.06 -23.39 23.90
CA PRO A 101 -6.92 -22.07 23.31
C PRO A 101 -5.86 -22.08 22.21
N LYS A 102 -6.24 -21.73 20.99
CA LYS A 102 -5.31 -21.49 19.87
C LYS A 102 -5.31 -20.01 19.52
N LYS A 103 -4.11 -19.46 19.34
CA LYS A 103 -3.92 -18.10 18.86
C LYS A 103 -4.32 -18.03 17.39
N VAL A 104 -5.24 -17.13 17.07
CA VAL A 104 -5.74 -16.89 15.72
C VAL A 104 -5.72 -15.40 15.41
N TYR A 105 -5.79 -15.05 14.14
CA TYR A 105 -5.61 -13.67 13.66
C TYR A 105 -6.75 -13.25 12.73
N TYR A 106 -7.21 -12.01 12.87
CA TYR A 106 -8.21 -11.39 11.99
C TYR A 106 -7.77 -9.98 11.58
N LEU A 107 -8.29 -9.47 10.46
CA LEU A 107 -8.00 -8.11 10.00
C LEU A 107 -9.04 -7.13 10.54
N ILE A 108 -8.60 -5.94 10.96
CA ILE A 108 -9.47 -4.86 11.43
C ILE A 108 -9.02 -3.51 10.91
N CYS A 109 -9.99 -2.66 10.56
CA CYS A 109 -9.77 -1.26 10.26
C CYS A 109 -9.88 -0.41 11.54
N GLY A 110 -8.82 0.34 11.87
CA GLY A 110 -8.83 1.28 13.01
C GLY A 110 -9.73 2.50 12.81
N PHE A 111 -10.10 2.82 11.57
CA PHE A 111 -10.91 3.99 11.24
C PHE A 111 -12.42 3.72 11.29
N CYS A 112 -12.91 2.74 10.51
CA CYS A 112 -14.35 2.45 10.40
C CYS A 112 -14.80 1.20 11.17
N ARG A 113 -13.89 0.54 11.91
CA ARG A 113 -14.15 -0.70 12.69
C ARG A 113 -14.56 -1.93 11.87
N TRP A 114 -14.50 -1.86 10.54
CA TRP A 114 -14.67 -3.03 9.68
C TRP A 114 -13.72 -4.16 10.08
N THR A 115 -14.21 -5.40 10.07
CA THR A 115 -13.42 -6.60 10.33
C THR A 115 -13.54 -7.62 9.20
N SER A 116 -12.53 -8.47 9.03
CA SER A 116 -12.59 -9.60 8.08
C SER A 116 -13.74 -10.57 8.38
N ARG A 117 -14.19 -10.61 9.64
CA ARG A 117 -15.31 -11.46 10.09
C ARG A 117 -16.66 -10.94 9.61
N ASP A 118 -16.81 -9.63 9.38
CA ASP A 118 -18.05 -9.00 8.91
C ASP A 118 -18.46 -9.54 7.53
N VAL A 119 -17.49 -10.02 6.75
CA VAL A 119 -17.66 -10.60 5.42
C VAL A 119 -17.39 -12.11 5.39
N GLY A 120 -17.29 -12.75 6.56
CA GLY A 120 -17.13 -14.21 6.67
C GLY A 120 -15.76 -14.76 6.30
N ILE A 121 -14.70 -13.94 6.27
CA ILE A 121 -13.33 -14.44 6.08
C ILE A 121 -12.86 -15.08 7.39
N PRO A 122 -12.46 -16.37 7.39
CA PRO A 122 -12.06 -17.08 8.60
C PRO A 122 -10.75 -16.54 9.18
N ASP A 123 -10.65 -16.60 10.50
CA ASP A 123 -9.43 -16.25 11.21
C ASP A 123 -8.27 -17.18 10.80
N GLN A 124 -7.07 -16.60 10.67
CA GLN A 124 -5.87 -17.31 10.25
C GLN A 124 -5.06 -17.82 11.46
N ALA A 125 -4.37 -18.94 11.30
CA ALA A 125 -3.47 -19.46 12.32
C ALA A 125 -2.13 -18.70 12.37
N THR A 126 -1.74 -18.04 11.27
CA THR A 126 -0.53 -17.21 11.18
C THR A 126 -0.90 -15.74 11.01
N ALA A 127 -0.04 -14.86 11.52
CA ALA A 127 -0.27 -13.40 11.43
C ALA A 127 -0.10 -12.86 10.00
N SER A 128 0.79 -13.49 9.23
CA SER A 128 1.17 -13.10 7.87
C SER A 128 1.13 -14.32 6.93
N GLY A 129 0.95 -14.07 5.64
CA GLY A 129 1.02 -15.10 4.58
C GLY A 129 -0.19 -16.03 4.45
N GLY A 130 -1.11 -16.07 5.43
CA GLY A 130 -2.35 -16.86 5.35
C GLY A 130 -3.50 -16.19 4.61
N TRP A 131 -3.39 -14.89 4.33
CA TRP A 131 -4.43 -14.09 3.68
C TRP A 131 -4.39 -14.30 2.16
N GLN A 132 -5.13 -15.29 1.66
CA GLN A 132 -5.19 -15.58 0.22
C GLN A 132 -6.19 -14.69 -0.50
N GLU A 133 -5.79 -14.15 -1.66
CA GLU A 133 -6.71 -13.52 -2.61
C GLU A 133 -7.44 -14.61 -3.42
N ALA A 134 -8.74 -14.44 -3.63
CA ALA A 134 -9.50 -15.33 -4.49
C ALA A 134 -8.99 -15.25 -5.94
N GLU A 135 -8.85 -16.40 -6.61
CA GLU A 135 -8.51 -16.42 -8.03
C GLU A 135 -9.64 -15.79 -8.86
N ASN A 136 -9.26 -15.07 -9.92
CA ASN A 136 -10.24 -14.51 -10.85
C ASN A 136 -11.01 -15.68 -11.53
N PRO A 137 -12.34 -15.76 -11.39
CA PRO A 137 -13.16 -16.81 -11.99
C PRO A 137 -13.10 -16.88 -13.52
N HIS A 138 -12.61 -15.82 -14.18
CA HIS A 138 -12.47 -15.73 -15.64
C HIS A 138 -11.03 -15.83 -16.13
N SER A 139 -10.09 -16.24 -15.26
CA SER A 139 -8.68 -16.39 -15.63
C SER A 139 -8.41 -17.45 -16.72
N LYS A 140 -9.32 -18.42 -16.90
CA LYS A 140 -9.19 -19.55 -17.84
C LYS A 140 -10.15 -19.50 -19.03
N LYS A 141 -10.81 -18.36 -19.30
CA LYS A 141 -11.62 -18.22 -20.51
C LYS A 141 -10.68 -17.94 -21.69
N GLU A 142 -10.40 -19.00 -22.46
CA GLU A 142 -9.93 -18.91 -23.85
C GLU A 142 -11.02 -18.35 -24.76
#